data_AF-A0AAV0I912-F1
#
_entry.id   AF-A0AAV0I912-F1
#
_cell.length_a   1.000
_cell.length_b   1.000
_cell.length_c   1.000
_cell.angle_alpha   90.00
_cell.angle_beta   90.00
_cell.angle_gamma   90.00
#
_symmetry.space_group_name_H-M   'P 1'
#
loop_
_entity.id
_entity.type
_entity.pdbx_description
1 polymer ?
#
loop_
_entity_poly.entity_id
_entity_poly.type
_entity_poly.pdbx_seq_one_letter_code
_entity_poly.pdbx_strand_id
1 'polypeptide(L)'
;MATNLPLVPLFTFLFCFISSLFFSPSLSATTTDGNHHDVKWWCDQTPNPDPCNHFLVAQNPQPATVVTSSLAFRKTAIQLAMGRATTAQAHNKQLGTKCRTRKEKAAWADCMDLYTAAVRHLNATLTEPKSTDSDARTWLSAALTSLDTCRAGFRTSGCRVPPTASSR
;
A
#
# COMPACT_ATOMS: atom_id res chain seq x y z
N MET A 1 47.99 35.33 -19.09
CA MET A 1 48.09 33.90 -18.72
C MET A 1 46.87 33.58 -17.89
N ALA A 2 45.91 32.83 -18.45
CA ALA A 2 44.67 32.48 -17.77
C ALA A 2 44.94 31.35 -16.77
N THR A 3 44.77 31.62 -15.48
CA THR A 3 44.89 30.62 -14.42
C THR A 3 43.64 29.75 -14.45
N ASN A 4 43.80 28.48 -14.84
CA ASN A 4 42.76 27.47 -14.69
C ASN A 4 42.47 27.28 -13.20
N LEU A 5 41.28 27.69 -12.78
CA LEU A 5 40.76 27.47 -11.44
C LEU A 5 40.57 25.96 -11.21
N PRO A 6 41.01 25.37 -10.08
CA PRO A 6 40.95 23.94 -9.89
C PRO A 6 39.51 23.53 -9.53
N LEU A 7 38.66 23.38 -10.55
CA LEU A 7 37.27 22.90 -10.44
C LEU A 7 37.19 21.42 -10.03
N VAL A 8 38.24 20.64 -10.35
CA VAL A 8 38.32 19.20 -10.10
C VAL A 8 38.36 18.84 -8.60
N PRO A 9 39.22 19.45 -7.75
CA PRO A 9 39.23 19.13 -6.32
C PRO A 9 37.96 19.58 -5.59
N LEU A 10 37.26 20.61 -6.07
CA LEU A 10 36.00 21.04 -5.49
C LEU A 10 34.89 19.99 -5.73
N PHE A 11 34.85 19.43 -6.94
CA PHE A 11 33.86 18.43 -7.32
C PHE A 11 34.06 17.09 -6.60
N THR A 12 35.31 16.66 -6.41
CA THR A 12 35.62 15.43 -5.63
C THR A 12 35.31 15.59 -4.15
N PHE A 13 35.58 16.75 -3.55
CA PHE A 13 35.20 17.03 -2.15
C PHE A 13 33.68 16.99 -1.96
N LEU A 14 32.93 17.57 -2.88
CA LEU A 14 31.47 17.63 -2.81
C LEU A 14 30.83 16.24 -2.98
N PHE A 15 31.41 15.38 -3.85
CA PHE A 15 30.98 13.99 -4.02
C PHE A 15 31.26 13.12 -2.77
N CYS A 16 32.42 13.29 -2.11
CA CYS A 16 32.73 12.56 -0.88
C CYS A 16 31.84 12.98 0.30
N PHE A 17 31.54 14.28 0.43
CA PHE A 17 30.67 14.80 1.49
C PHE A 17 29.24 14.25 1.36
N ILE A 18 28.69 14.23 0.15
CA ILE A 18 27.37 13.63 -0.13
C ILE A 18 27.39 12.12 0.19
N SER A 19 28.45 11.41 -0.19
CA SER A 19 28.58 9.97 0.07
C SER A 19 28.63 9.64 1.58
N SER A 20 29.24 10.50 2.39
CA SER A 20 29.27 10.35 3.86
C SER A 20 27.93 10.65 4.55
N LEU A 21 27.05 11.44 3.93
CA LEU A 21 25.69 11.69 4.43
C LEU A 21 24.75 10.49 4.21
N PHE A 22 25.10 9.56 3.32
CA PHE A 22 24.31 8.35 3.02
C PHE A 22 24.84 7.08 3.66
N PHE A 23 25.98 7.13 4.37
CA PHE A 23 26.61 5.95 4.97
C PHE A 23 26.69 6.08 6.49
N SER A 24 25.57 5.84 7.17
CA SER A 24 25.58 5.62 8.62
C SER A 24 26.03 4.19 8.91
N PRO A 25 27.12 3.95 9.66
CA PRO A 25 27.42 2.63 10.18
C PRO A 25 26.56 2.41 11.43
N SER A 26 25.36 1.87 11.24
CA SER A 26 24.53 1.41 12.37
C SER A 26 25.09 0.08 12.88
N LEU A 27 26.08 0.15 13.78
CA LEU A 27 26.51 -1.02 14.55
C LEU A 27 25.56 -1.19 15.74
N SER A 28 24.45 -1.89 15.53
CA SER A 28 23.56 -2.30 16.62
C SER A 28 24.02 -3.65 17.16
N ALA A 29 24.58 -3.64 18.38
CA ALA A 29 24.80 -4.84 19.16
C ALA A 29 23.43 -5.48 19.48
N THR A 30 23.19 -6.69 18.98
CA THR A 30 22.01 -7.48 19.30
C THR A 30 22.16 -8.09 20.69
N THR A 31 21.59 -7.43 21.69
CA THR A 31 21.13 -8.11 22.90
C THR A 31 19.87 -8.90 22.53
N THR A 32 19.92 -10.22 22.73
CA THR A 32 18.78 -11.12 22.62
C THR A 32 17.73 -10.77 23.67
N ASP A 33 16.73 -10.00 23.24
CA ASP A 33 15.39 -9.97 23.84
C ASP A 33 14.40 -10.28 22.71
N GLY A 34 13.37 -11.08 22.98
CA GLY A 34 12.39 -11.46 21.97
C GLY A 34 11.56 -10.22 21.61
N ASN A 35 12.06 -9.40 20.68
CA ASN A 35 11.61 -8.03 20.47
C ASN A 35 10.21 -8.00 19.85
N HIS A 36 9.22 -8.04 20.73
CA HIS A 36 7.83 -8.09 20.33
C HIS A 36 7.32 -6.67 20.07
N HIS A 37 7.09 -6.34 18.80
CA HIS A 37 6.47 -5.06 18.42
C HIS A 37 4.94 -5.17 18.28
N ASP A 38 4.23 -4.15 18.77
CA ASP A 38 2.78 -4.02 18.58
C ASP A 38 2.44 -3.58 17.14
N VAL A 39 1.17 -3.68 16.76
CA VAL A 39 0.73 -3.31 15.40
C VAL A 39 0.91 -1.84 15.11
N LYS A 40 0.83 -0.97 16.13
CA LYS A 40 1.08 0.45 15.93
C LYS A 40 2.52 0.68 15.44
N TRP A 41 3.51 0.09 16.12
CA TRP A 41 4.91 0.17 15.71
C TRP A 41 5.10 -0.31 14.28
N TRP A 42 4.48 -1.45 13.90
CA TRP A 42 4.53 -1.95 12.52
C TRP A 42 3.89 -0.99 11.51
N CYS A 43 2.76 -0.37 11.85
CA CYS A 43 2.11 0.63 11.00
C CYS A 43 2.97 1.87 10.78
N ASP A 44 3.69 2.31 11.81
CA ASP A 44 4.62 3.44 11.75
C ASP A 44 5.80 3.17 10.79
N GLN A 45 6.12 1.90 10.50
CA GLN A 45 7.15 1.51 9.52
C GLN A 45 6.63 1.46 8.07
N THR A 46 5.33 1.62 7.84
CA THR A 46 4.76 1.51 6.49
C THR A 46 4.89 2.83 5.71
N PRO A 47 4.90 2.80 4.36
CA PRO A 47 4.86 4.01 3.55
C PRO A 47 3.60 4.87 3.76
N ASN A 48 2.52 4.29 4.30
CA ASN A 48 1.26 4.99 4.55
C ASN A 48 0.75 4.66 5.97
N PRO A 49 1.30 5.30 7.03
CA PRO A 49 0.98 4.97 8.42
C PRO A 49 -0.48 5.24 8.81
N ASP A 50 -1.06 6.35 8.34
CA ASP A 50 -2.42 6.75 8.71
C ASP A 50 -3.49 5.72 8.33
N PRO A 51 -3.59 5.26 7.05
CA PRO A 51 -4.56 4.24 6.70
C PRO A 51 -4.26 2.90 7.39
N CYS A 52 -2.98 2.58 7.66
CA CYS A 52 -2.63 1.39 8.43
C CYS A 52 -3.21 1.45 9.84
N ASN A 53 -2.92 2.51 10.59
CA ASN A 53 -3.39 2.68 11.96
C ASN A 53 -4.93 2.72 12.03
N HIS A 54 -5.58 3.41 11.10
CA HIS A 54 -7.04 3.47 11.07
C HIS A 54 -7.67 2.07 10.88
N PHE A 55 -7.16 1.25 9.96
CA PHE A 55 -7.76 -0.06 9.67
C PHE A 55 -7.30 -1.19 10.60
N LEU A 56 -6.05 -1.16 11.07
CA LEU A 56 -5.47 -2.25 11.85
C LEU A 56 -5.45 -2.00 13.36
N VAL A 57 -5.55 -0.74 13.81
CA VAL A 57 -5.57 -0.38 15.24
C VAL A 57 -6.96 0.13 15.64
N ALA A 58 -7.48 1.16 14.96
CA ALA A 58 -8.72 1.81 15.39
C ALA A 58 -9.98 1.00 15.08
N GLN A 59 -10.06 0.41 13.87
CA GLN A 59 -11.24 -0.36 13.44
C GLN A 59 -11.15 -1.87 13.76
N ASN A 60 -10.07 -2.31 14.42
CA ASN A 60 -9.89 -3.70 14.83
C ASN A 60 -9.70 -3.78 16.35
N PRO A 61 -10.79 -3.75 17.15
CA PRO A 61 -10.73 -3.72 18.61
C PRO A 61 -10.26 -5.03 19.26
N GLN A 62 -10.15 -6.11 18.49
CA GLN A 62 -9.36 -7.27 18.90
C GLN A 62 -7.89 -6.83 18.84
N PRO A 63 -7.17 -6.75 19.99
CA PRO A 63 -5.79 -6.33 19.98
C PRO A 63 -5.09 -7.25 19.01
N ALA A 64 -4.60 -6.69 17.91
CA ALA A 64 -3.87 -7.45 16.94
C ALA A 64 -2.75 -8.11 17.72
N THR A 65 -2.93 -9.42 17.88
CA THR A 65 -2.08 -10.33 18.61
C THR A 65 -0.70 -9.88 18.32
N VAL A 66 -0.01 -9.48 19.39
CA VAL A 66 1.43 -9.30 19.47
C VAL A 66 2.02 -9.91 18.18
N VAL A 67 2.40 -9.06 17.22
CA VAL A 67 2.83 -9.55 15.90
C VAL A 67 4.28 -10.00 15.97
N THR A 68 4.49 -11.31 15.92
CA THR A 68 5.78 -11.96 16.16
C THR A 68 6.79 -11.76 15.03
N SER A 69 6.37 -11.28 13.85
CA SER A 69 7.26 -11.10 12.69
C SER A 69 6.68 -10.16 11.63
N SER A 70 7.57 -9.57 10.81
CA SER A 70 7.19 -8.77 9.64
C SER A 70 6.32 -9.55 8.65
N LEU A 71 6.57 -10.87 8.47
CA LEU A 71 5.76 -11.73 7.62
C LEU A 71 4.32 -11.86 8.15
N ALA A 72 4.15 -12.06 9.46
CA ALA A 72 2.83 -12.13 10.08
C ALA A 72 2.08 -10.81 9.95
N PHE A 73 2.75 -9.67 10.17
CA PHE A 73 2.17 -8.34 9.96
C PHE A 73 1.69 -8.16 8.52
N ARG A 74 2.58 -8.43 7.54
CA ARG A 74 2.29 -8.30 6.11
C ARG A 74 1.10 -9.18 5.70
N LYS A 75 1.06 -10.43 6.17
CA LYS A 75 -0.05 -11.35 5.89
C LYS A 75 -1.38 -10.80 6.42
N THR A 76 -1.43 -10.35 7.67
CA THR A 76 -2.63 -9.75 8.27
C THR A 76 -3.09 -8.52 7.50
N ALA A 77 -2.17 -7.62 7.16
CA ALA A 77 -2.49 -6.40 6.41
C ALA A 77 -3.07 -6.70 5.03
N ILE A 78 -2.49 -7.65 4.28
CA ILE A 78 -2.97 -8.05 2.96
C ILE A 78 -4.33 -8.74 3.05
N GLN A 79 -4.53 -9.63 4.03
CA GLN A 79 -5.82 -10.29 4.23
C GLN A 79 -6.93 -9.29 4.57
N LEU A 80 -6.64 -8.31 5.42
CA LEU A 80 -7.57 -7.22 5.71
C LEU A 80 -7.90 -6.41 4.45
N ALA A 81 -6.89 -6.02 3.67
CA ALA A 81 -7.09 -5.29 2.42
C ALA A 81 -7.95 -6.08 1.43
N MET A 82 -7.70 -7.38 1.28
CA MET A 82 -8.44 -8.27 0.39
C MET A 82 -9.90 -8.43 0.85
N GLY A 83 -10.13 -8.61 2.15
CA GLY A 83 -11.47 -8.65 2.73
C GLY A 83 -12.25 -7.38 2.42
N ARG A 84 -11.65 -6.21 2.66
CA ARG A 84 -12.28 -4.91 2.39
C ARG A 84 -12.52 -4.66 0.90
N ALA A 85 -11.59 -5.07 0.02
CA ALA A 85 -11.79 -5.00 -1.42
C ALA A 85 -12.98 -5.86 -1.87
N THR A 86 -13.10 -7.07 -1.32
CA THR A 86 -14.22 -7.99 -1.59
C THR A 86 -15.55 -7.43 -1.10
N THR A 87 -15.60 -6.90 0.13
CA THR A 87 -16.80 -6.26 0.68
C THR A 87 -17.21 -5.05 -0.15
N ALA A 88 -16.26 -4.19 -0.53
CA ALA A 88 -16.53 -3.02 -1.35
C ALA A 88 -17.02 -3.42 -2.76
N GLN A 89 -16.46 -4.47 -3.37
CA GLN A 89 -16.94 -5.00 -4.63
C GLN A 89 -18.40 -5.48 -4.51
N ALA A 90 -18.70 -6.28 -3.49
CA ALA A 90 -20.06 -6.80 -3.26
C ALA A 90 -21.08 -5.67 -3.06
N HIS A 91 -20.73 -4.64 -2.28
CA HIS A 91 -21.55 -3.44 -2.13
C HIS A 91 -21.75 -2.72 -3.47
N ASN A 92 -20.69 -2.52 -4.24
CA ASN A 92 -20.76 -1.81 -5.52
C ASN A 92 -21.49 -2.60 -6.61
N LYS A 93 -21.53 -3.94 -6.55
CA LYS A 93 -22.37 -4.75 -7.44
C LYS A 93 -23.85 -4.38 -7.32
N GLN A 94 -24.34 -4.15 -6.10
CA GLN A 94 -25.74 -3.76 -5.86
C GLN A 94 -26.10 -2.40 -6.50
N LEU A 95 -25.10 -1.53 -6.68
CA LEU A 95 -25.26 -0.21 -7.27
C LEU A 95 -25.33 -0.24 -8.80
N GLY A 96 -24.95 -1.34 -9.45
CA GLY A 96 -25.02 -1.46 -10.91
C GLY A 96 -26.42 -1.24 -11.46
N THR A 97 -27.45 -1.60 -10.69
CA THR A 97 -28.87 -1.36 -11.02
C THR A 97 -29.24 0.12 -11.05
N LYS A 98 -28.45 0.98 -10.39
CA LYS A 98 -28.66 2.43 -10.33
C LYS A 98 -27.97 3.18 -11.47
N CYS A 99 -27.04 2.52 -12.19
CA CYS A 99 -26.39 3.08 -13.37
C CYS A 99 -27.35 3.00 -14.59
N ARG A 100 -27.75 4.14 -15.13
CA ARG A 100 -28.81 4.25 -16.15
C ARG A 100 -28.26 4.34 -17.56
N THR A 101 -27.25 5.19 -17.77
CA THR A 101 -26.70 5.43 -19.11
C THR A 101 -25.73 4.32 -19.54
N ARG A 102 -25.50 4.19 -20.85
CA ARG A 102 -24.50 3.25 -21.38
C ARG A 102 -23.11 3.52 -20.79
N LYS A 103 -22.74 4.81 -20.67
CA LYS A 103 -21.47 5.25 -20.09
C LYS A 103 -21.36 4.86 -18.61
N GLU A 104 -22.42 5.06 -17.83
CA GLU A 104 -22.45 4.67 -16.41
C GLU A 104 -22.34 3.15 -16.23
N LYS A 105 -23.05 2.37 -17.04
CA LYS A 105 -23.00 0.90 -17.00
C LYS A 105 -21.62 0.37 -17.39
N ALA A 106 -20.98 0.96 -18.40
CA ALA A 106 -19.62 0.62 -18.79
C ALA A 106 -18.63 0.91 -17.66
N ALA A 107 -18.65 2.13 -17.09
CA ALA A 107 -17.76 2.49 -15.98
C ALA A 107 -17.97 1.61 -14.73
N TRP A 108 -19.21 1.20 -14.45
CA TRP A 108 -19.49 0.23 -13.39
C TRP A 108 -18.89 -1.15 -13.68
N ALA A 109 -19.07 -1.67 -14.90
CA ALA A 109 -18.52 -2.96 -15.30
C ALA A 109 -16.99 -2.95 -15.24
N ASP A 110 -16.35 -1.91 -15.79
CA ASP A 110 -14.90 -1.71 -15.72
C ASP A 110 -14.42 -1.70 -14.26
N CYS A 111 -15.15 -1.03 -13.37
CA CYS A 111 -14.83 -1.05 -11.94
C CYS A 111 -14.95 -2.46 -11.33
N MET A 112 -15.93 -3.28 -11.71
CA MET A 112 -16.07 -4.65 -11.19
C MET A 112 -14.89 -5.52 -11.60
N ASP A 113 -14.37 -5.33 -12.81
CA ASP A 113 -13.16 -5.98 -13.30
C ASP A 113 -11.92 -5.51 -12.55
N LEU A 114 -11.81 -4.21 -12.28
CA LEU A 114 -10.72 -3.64 -11.48
C LEU A 114 -10.72 -4.14 -10.02
N TYR A 115 -11.88 -4.31 -9.40
CA TYR A 115 -11.96 -4.96 -8.08
C TYR A 115 -11.49 -6.41 -8.13
N THR A 116 -11.91 -7.16 -9.16
CA THR A 116 -11.50 -8.56 -9.35
C THR A 116 -9.99 -8.66 -9.56
N ALA A 117 -9.41 -7.74 -10.34
CA ALA A 117 -7.97 -7.65 -10.53
C ALA A 117 -7.24 -7.31 -9.22
N ALA A 118 -7.74 -6.35 -8.45
CA ALA A 118 -7.16 -5.99 -7.15
C ALA A 118 -7.13 -7.18 -6.18
N VAL A 119 -8.24 -7.91 -6.05
CA VAL A 119 -8.31 -9.12 -5.21
C VAL A 119 -7.33 -10.19 -5.69
N ARG A 120 -7.21 -10.38 -7.01
CA ARG A 120 -6.25 -11.33 -7.59
C ARG A 120 -4.80 -10.97 -7.25
N HIS A 121 -4.43 -9.70 -7.38
CA HIS A 121 -3.08 -9.21 -7.04
C HIS A 121 -2.78 -9.35 -5.54
N LEU A 122 -3.74 -9.05 -4.67
CA LEU A 122 -3.61 -9.25 -3.23
C LEU A 122 -3.43 -10.73 -2.87
N ASN A 123 -4.19 -11.63 -3.51
CA ASN A 123 -4.03 -13.07 -3.32
C ASN A 123 -2.67 -13.57 -3.80
N ALA A 124 -2.21 -13.14 -4.98
CA ALA A 124 -0.89 -13.49 -5.51
C ALA A 124 0.24 -13.11 -4.53
N THR A 125 0.12 -11.95 -3.87
CA THR A 125 1.06 -11.49 -2.83
C THR A 125 1.16 -12.44 -1.64
N LEU A 126 0.16 -13.29 -1.39
CA LEU A 126 0.14 -14.27 -0.30
C LEU A 126 0.53 -15.68 -0.74
N THR A 127 0.16 -16.08 -1.96
CA THR A 127 0.15 -17.50 -2.35
C THR A 127 1.26 -17.90 -3.31
N GLU A 128 1.94 -16.96 -3.96
CA GLU A 128 2.90 -17.28 -5.01
C GLU A 128 4.24 -17.78 -4.42
N PRO A 129 4.58 -19.08 -4.56
CA PRO A 129 5.70 -19.71 -3.85
C PRO A 129 7.08 -19.21 -4.29
N LYS A 130 7.15 -18.55 -5.47
CA LYS A 130 8.37 -18.01 -6.07
C LYS A 130 8.39 -16.48 -6.10
N SER A 131 7.45 -15.83 -5.43
CA SER A 131 7.39 -14.36 -5.45
C SER A 131 8.56 -13.74 -4.69
N THR A 132 9.25 -12.83 -5.37
CA THR A 132 10.27 -11.98 -4.76
C THR A 132 9.61 -10.81 -4.03
N ASP A 133 10.34 -10.10 -3.17
CA ASP A 133 9.84 -8.84 -2.58
C ASP A 133 9.48 -7.80 -3.65
N SER A 134 10.16 -7.80 -4.81
CA SER A 134 9.80 -6.98 -5.96
C SER A 134 8.46 -7.38 -6.59
N ASP A 135 8.18 -8.68 -6.70
CA ASP A 135 6.89 -9.17 -7.22
C ASP A 135 5.75 -8.78 -6.28
N ALA A 136 5.94 -9.02 -4.98
CA ALA A 136 4.99 -8.63 -3.94
C ALA A 136 4.70 -7.12 -3.98
N ARG A 137 5.74 -6.29 -4.07
CA ARG A 137 5.59 -4.83 -4.19
C ARG A 137 4.85 -4.43 -5.47
N THR A 138 5.14 -5.11 -6.58
CA THR A 138 4.49 -4.86 -7.86
C THR A 138 3.00 -5.17 -7.78
N TRP A 139 2.63 -6.33 -7.24
CA TRP A 139 1.23 -6.71 -7.07
C TRP A 139 0.47 -5.81 -6.10
N LEU A 140 1.09 -5.40 -4.99
CA LEU A 140 0.48 -4.42 -4.09
C LEU A 140 0.23 -3.07 -4.79
N SER A 141 1.18 -2.61 -5.58
CA SER A 141 1.05 -1.36 -6.37
C SER A 141 -0.03 -1.48 -7.45
N ALA A 142 -0.11 -2.63 -8.11
CA ALA A 142 -1.14 -2.93 -9.10
C ALA A 142 -2.53 -2.98 -8.45
N ALA A 143 -2.68 -3.64 -7.31
CA ALA A 143 -3.94 -3.70 -6.56
C ALA A 143 -4.43 -2.31 -6.17
N LEU A 144 -3.54 -1.46 -5.64
CA LEU A 144 -3.86 -0.08 -5.29
C LEU A 144 -4.31 0.71 -6.53
N THR A 145 -3.56 0.62 -7.62
CA THR A 145 -3.86 1.30 -8.88
C THR A 145 -5.22 0.87 -9.44
N SER A 146 -5.55 -0.42 -9.39
CA SER A 146 -6.87 -0.90 -9.85
C SER A 146 -8.02 -0.29 -9.03
N LEU A 147 -7.89 -0.24 -7.70
CA LEU A 147 -8.90 0.34 -6.82
C LEU A 147 -9.06 1.85 -7.05
N ASP A 148 -7.95 2.58 -7.23
CA ASP A 148 -7.98 4.02 -7.48
C ASP A 148 -8.54 4.35 -8.87
N THR A 149 -8.23 3.53 -9.87
CA THR A 149 -8.82 3.65 -11.22
C THR A 149 -10.34 3.46 -11.17
N CYS A 150 -10.84 2.46 -10.43
CA CYS A 150 -12.29 2.29 -10.26
C CYS A 150 -12.92 3.54 -9.60
N ARG A 151 -12.32 4.05 -8.52
CA ARG A 151 -12.83 5.23 -7.81
C ARG A 151 -12.89 6.46 -8.73
N ALA A 152 -11.87 6.65 -9.56
CA ALA A 152 -11.85 7.70 -10.57
C ALA A 152 -12.94 7.51 -11.64
N GLY A 153 -13.18 6.27 -12.08
CA GLY A 153 -14.26 5.91 -13.00
C GLY A 153 -15.65 6.25 -12.47
N PHE A 154 -15.95 5.96 -11.20
CA PHE A 154 -17.23 6.36 -10.60
C PHE A 154 -17.38 7.88 -10.46
N ARG A 155 -16.31 8.59 -10.08
CA ARG A 155 -16.32 10.05 -9.98
C ARG A 155 -16.64 10.74 -11.31
N THR A 156 -16.17 10.18 -12.42
CA THR A 156 -16.30 10.78 -13.77
C THR A 156 -17.53 10.30 -14.55
N SER A 157 -18.04 9.11 -14.26
CA SER A 157 -19.19 8.52 -14.98
C SER A 157 -20.54 9.01 -14.48
N GLY A 158 -20.62 9.50 -13.24
CA GLY A 158 -21.88 9.94 -12.64
C GLY A 158 -22.71 8.82 -12.00
N CYS A 159 -22.28 7.55 -12.12
CA CYS A 159 -22.92 6.46 -11.36
C CYS A 159 -22.54 6.60 -9.88
N ARG A 160 -23.38 7.32 -9.13
CA ARG A 160 -23.06 7.77 -7.77
C ARG A 160 -23.26 6.63 -6.78
N VAL A 161 -22.16 6.24 -6.14
CA VAL A 161 -22.16 5.43 -4.92
C VAL A 161 -22.67 6.33 -3.78
N PRO A 162 -23.79 6.02 -3.10
CA PRO A 162 -24.14 6.73 -1.88
C PRO A 162 -23.00 6.55 -0.86
N PRO A 163 -22.57 7.59 -0.14
CA PRO A 163 -21.50 7.44 0.84
C PRO A 163 -21.92 6.41 1.88
N THR A 164 -21.13 5.34 2.03
CA THR A 164 -21.27 4.43 3.16
C THR A 164 -20.77 5.15 4.41
N ALA A 165 -21.49 5.03 5.52
CA ALA A 165 -21.21 5.69 6.81
C ALA A 165 -19.90 5.26 7.49
N SER A 166 -18.98 4.58 6.80
CA SER A 166 -17.74 4.00 7.33
C SER A 166 -16.49 4.73 6.82
N SER A 167 -16.59 6.04 6.65
CA SER A 167 -15.44 6.94 6.45
C SER A 167 -15.40 8.01 7.54
N ARG A 168 -15.50 7.57 8.79
CA ARG A 168 -14.92 8.23 9.95
C ARG A 168 -14.09 7.20 10.69
#